data_AF-A0A843DHD2-F1
#
_entry.id   AF-A0A843DHD2-F1
#
_cell.length_a   1.000
_cell.length_b   1.000
_cell.length_c   1.000
_cell.angle_alpha   90.00
_cell.angle_beta   90.00
_cell.angle_gamma   90.00
#
_symmetry.space_group_name_H-M   'P 1'
#
loop_
_entity.id
_entity.type
_entity.pdbx_description
1 polymer ?
#
loop_
_entity_poly.entity_id
_entity_poly.type
_entity_poly.pdbx_seq_one_letter_code
_entity_poly.pdbx_strand_id
1 'polypeptide(L)' 'MTEHTHEYICPYCMAEMTVRHSFADSAMVHKHRKCPACNNEMIHATGNVWNIRYHLEELQKAIADVEKREEEKGE' A
#
# COMPACT_ATOMS: atom_id res chain seq x y z
N MET A 1 -25.79 -9.34 6.37
CA MET A 1 -24.67 -8.42 6.62
C MET A 1 -23.83 -8.39 5.35
N THR A 2 -23.53 -7.22 4.80
CA THR A 2 -22.70 -7.11 3.58
C THR A 2 -21.24 -7.06 4.03
N GLU A 3 -20.46 -8.07 3.65
CA GLU A 3 -19.01 -8.10 3.86
C GLU A 3 -18.29 -7.45 2.68
N HIS A 4 -17.27 -6.65 2.99
CA HIS A 4 -16.41 -6.00 2.01
C HIS A 4 -15.03 -6.62 2.08
N THR A 5 -14.48 -6.91 0.91
CA THR A 5 -13.11 -7.42 0.77
C THR A 5 -12.28 -6.35 0.09
N HIS A 6 -11.21 -5.94 0.76
CA HIS A 6 -10.27 -4.93 0.29
C HIS A 6 -8.91 -5.59 0.10
N GLU A 7 -8.30 -5.36 -1.06
CA GLU A 7 -6.97 -5.89 -1.38
C GLU A 7 -5.94 -4.77 -1.31
N TYR A 8 -4.76 -5.10 -0.79
CA TYR A 8 -3.66 -4.16 -0.61
C TYR A 8 -2.35 -4.76 -1.11
N ILE A 9 -1.48 -3.91 -1.65
CA ILE A 9 -0.14 -4.28 -2.13
C ILE A 9 0.90 -3.38 -1.47
N CYS A 10 2.05 -3.92 -1.09
CA CYS A 10 3.19 -3.11 -0.67
C CYS A 10 4.05 -2.72 -1.89
N PRO A 11 4.30 -1.43 -2.15
CA PRO A 11 5.10 -1.02 -3.31
C PRO A 11 6.59 -1.38 -3.19
N TYR A 12 7.09 -1.62 -1.98
CA TYR A 12 8.51 -1.88 -1.73
C TYR A 12 8.89 -3.36 -1.82
N CYS A 13 8.02 -4.26 -1.35
CA CYS A 13 8.30 -5.69 -1.29
C CYS A 13 7.26 -6.56 -2.02
N MET A 14 6.29 -5.92 -2.68
CA MET A 14 5.19 -6.57 -3.42
C MET A 14 4.35 -7.53 -2.57
N ALA A 15 4.44 -7.46 -1.24
CA ALA A 15 3.60 -8.24 -0.35
C ALA A 15 2.13 -7.83 -0.51
N GLU A 16 1.26 -8.82 -0.67
CA GLU A 16 -0.18 -8.63 -0.79
C GLU A 16 -0.85 -8.86 0.56
N MET A 17 -1.95 -8.15 0.82
CA MET A 17 -2.77 -8.32 2.01
C MET A 17 -4.24 -8.13 1.67
N THR A 18 -5.06 -9.08 2.10
CA THR A 18 -6.51 -9.02 1.94
C THR A 18 -7.16 -8.75 3.30
N VAL A 19 -7.96 -7.68 3.37
CA VAL A 19 -8.72 -7.31 4.57
C VAL A 19 -10.19 -7.54 4.30
N ARG A 20 -10.84 -8.36 5.13
CA ARG A 20 -12.29 -8.56 5.12
C ARG A 20 -12.91 -7.84 6.31
N HIS A 21 -13.95 -7.05 6.08
CA HIS A 21 -14.62 -6.32 7.14
C HIS A 21 -16.10 -6.12 6.84
N SER A 22 -16.91 -5.96 7.89
CA SER A 22 -18.29 -5.53 7.74
C SER A 22 -18.37 -4.01 7.55
N PHE A 23 -19.48 -3.48 7.06
CA PHE A 23 -19.69 -2.03 6.97
C PHE A 23 -19.53 -1.31 8.32
N ALA A 24 -19.92 -1.97 9.43
CA ALA A 24 -19.76 -1.46 10.78
C ALA A 24 -18.27 -1.30 11.18
N ASP A 25 -17.39 -2.06 10.54
CA ASP A 25 -15.94 -2.09 10.80
C ASP A 25 -15.14 -1.27 9.77
N SER A 26 -15.79 -0.45 8.96
CA SER A 26 -15.14 0.37 7.92
C SER A 26 -14.00 1.26 8.44
N ALA A 27 -14.05 1.68 9.71
CA ALA A 27 -12.97 2.42 10.36
C ALA A 27 -11.67 1.60 10.52
N MET A 28 -11.73 0.26 10.57
CA MET A 28 -10.55 -0.60 10.69
C MET A 28 -9.74 -0.68 9.38
N VAL A 29 -10.40 -0.50 8.25
CA VAL A 29 -9.79 -0.50 6.90
C VAL A 29 -8.71 0.56 6.76
N HIS A 30 -8.92 1.72 7.38
CA HIS A 30 -7.96 2.82 7.34
C HIS A 30 -6.72 2.55 8.22
N LYS A 31 -6.82 1.63 9.19
CA LYS A 31 -5.71 1.29 10.10
C LYS A 31 -4.76 0.24 9.53
N HIS A 32 -5.18 -0.58 8.57
CA HIS A 32 -4.37 -1.66 7.98
C HIS A 32 -3.58 -1.21 6.75
N ARG A 33 -2.95 -0.04 6.81
CA ARG A 33 -2.15 0.50 5.69
C ARG A 33 -0.65 0.24 5.82
N LYS A 34 -0.18 -0.62 6.74
CA LYS A 34 1.26 -0.87 6.91
C LYS A 34 1.60 -2.32 6.58
N CYS A 35 2.66 -2.50 5.79
CA CYS A 35 3.14 -3.80 5.36
C CYS A 35 3.75 -4.55 6.55
N PRO A 36 3.32 -5.78 6.86
CA PRO A 36 3.88 -6.54 7.98
C PRO A 36 5.36 -6.91 7.77
N ALA A 37 5.83 -6.98 6.52
CA ALA A 37 7.20 -7.37 6.21
C ALA A 37 8.21 -6.21 6.31
N CYS A 38 7.82 -5.00 5.89
CA CYS A 38 8.75 -3.86 5.80
C CYS A 38 8.23 -2.58 6.46
N ASN A 39 7.06 -2.63 7.10
CA ASN A 39 6.40 -1.50 7.77
C ASN A 39 6.15 -0.26 6.88
N ASN A 40 6.25 -0.41 5.56
CA ASN A 40 5.93 0.63 4.59
C ASN A 40 4.42 0.75 4.35
N GLU A 41 3.99 1.87 3.77
CA GLU A 41 2.57 2.04 3.42
C GLU A 41 2.14 1.05 2.33
N MET A 42 1.01 0.39 2.56
CA MET A 42 0.35 -0.47 1.58
C MET A 42 -0.71 0.33 0.83
N ILE A 43 -0.80 0.05 -0.45
CA ILE A 43 -1.70 0.68 -1.40
C ILE A 43 -2.93 -0.19 -1.62
N HIS A 44 -4.09 0.41 -1.81
CA HIS A 44 -5.32 -0.30 -2.18
C HIS A 44 -5.18 -0.81 -3.62
N ALA A 45 -5.32 -2.11 -3.84
CA ALA A 45 -5.26 -2.72 -5.17
C ALA A 45 -6.53 -2.42 -6.00
N THR A 46 -7.66 -2.16 -5.33
CA THR A 46 -8.93 -1.80 -5.97
C THR A 46 -9.40 -0.43 -5.48
N GLY A 47 -9.13 0.63 -6.26
CA GLY A 47 -9.41 2.00 -5.86
C GLY A 47 -9.99 2.86 -6.98
N ASN A 48 -10.81 3.82 -6.60
CA ASN A 48 -11.22 4.95 -7.44
C ASN A 48 -10.01 5.83 -7.81
N VAL A 49 -10.15 6.69 -8.83
CA VAL A 49 -9.06 7.51 -9.41
C VAL A 49 -8.24 8.28 -8.36
N TRP A 50 -8.87 8.69 -7.26
CA TRP A 50 -8.18 9.39 -6.17
C TRP A 50 -7.21 8.48 -5.39
N ASN A 51 -7.59 7.22 -5.13
CA ASN A 51 -6.67 6.22 -4.58
C ASN A 51 -5.52 5.96 -5.56
N ILE A 52 -5.82 5.81 -6.86
CA ILE A 52 -4.78 5.62 -7.89
C ILE A 52 -3.76 6.77 -7.87
N ARG A 53 -4.23 8.02 -7.78
CA ARG A 53 -3.35 9.20 -7.73
C ARG A 53 -2.45 9.21 -6.50
N TYR A 54 -3.00 8.99 -5.29
CA TYR A 54 -2.21 8.89 -4.07
C TYR A 54 -1.17 7.76 -4.16
N HIS A 55 -1.53 6.63 -4.76
CA HIS A 55 -0.63 5.49 -4.92
C HIS A 55 0.48 5.73 -5.94
N LEU A 56 0.23 6.50 -7.00
CA LEU A 56 1.27 6.94 -7.94
C LEU A 56 2.32 7.82 -7.25
N GLU A 57 1.90 8.76 -6.40
CA GLU A 57 2.82 9.63 -5.67
C GLU A 57 3.71 8.83 -4.70
N GLU A 58 3.16 7.84 -3.99
CA GLU A 58 3.93 6.97 -3.10
C GLU A 58 4.88 6.02 -3.86
N LEU A 59 4.45 5.50 -5.02
CA LEU A 59 5.32 4.70 -5.91
C LEU A 59 6.49 5.51 -6.44
N GLN A 60 6.27 6.77 -6.84
CA GLN A 60 7.34 7.65 -7.32
C GLN A 60 8.40 7.90 -6.25
N LYS A 61 7.99 8.10 -4.99
CA LYS A 61 8.93 8.21 -3.86
C LYS A 61 9.73 6.92 -3.66
N ALA A 62 9.05 5.77 -3.71
CA ALA A 62 9.71 4.48 -3.55
C ALA A 62 10.77 4.24 -4.63
N ILE A 63 10.48 4.60 -5.89
CA ILE A 63 11.44 4.51 -7.01
C ILE A 63 12.65 5.40 -6.74
N ALA A 64 12.44 6.67 -6.38
CA ALA A 64 13.52 7.60 -6.10
C ALA A 64 14.42 7.14 -4.93
N ASP A 65 13.83 6.57 -3.87
CA ASP A 65 14.57 6.00 -2.74
C ASP A 65 15.40 4.77 -3.15
N VAL A 66 14.89 3.92 -4.04
CA VAL A 66 15.63 2.77 -4.56
C VAL A 66 16.78 3.23 -5.45
N GLU A 67 16.53 4.16 -6.37
CA GLU A 67 17.57 4.72 -7.25
C GLU A 67 18.72 5.31 -6.43
N LYS A 68 18.41 6.13 -5.42
CA LYS A 68 19.40 6.70 -4.51
C LYS A 68 20.23 5.63 -3.78
N ARG A 69 19.60 4.56 -3.29
CA ARG A 69 20.32 3.46 -2.62
C ARG A 69 21.24 2.68 -3.55
N GLU A 70 20.88 2.58 -4.82
CA GLU A 70 21.72 1.92 -5.83
C GLU A 70 22.91 2.82 -6.22
N GLU A 71 22.74 4.14 -6.27
CA GLU A 71 23.84 5.10 -6.43
C GLU A 71 24.85 5.01 -5.27
N GLU A 72 24.38 4.99 -4.02
CA GLU A 72 25.22 4.88 -2.82
C GLU A 72 25.98 3.54 -2.69
N LYS A 73 25.58 2.49 -3.41
CA LYS A 73 26.30 1.20 -3.47
C LYS A 73 27.33 1.13 -4.59
N GLY A 74 27.28 2.06 -5.54
CA GLY A 74 28.15 2.12 -6.71
C GLY A 74 29.43 2.96 -6.50
N GLU A 75 29.51 3.72 -5.42
CA GLU A 75 30.70 4.49 -4.97
C GLU A 75 31.55 3.70 -3.95
#